data_AF-A0A6J8B091-F1
#
_entry.id   AF-A0A6J8B091-F1
#
_cell.length_a   1.000
_cell.length_b   1.000
_cell.length_c   1.000
_cell.angle_alpha   90.00
_cell.angle_beta   90.00
_cell.angle_gamma   90.00
#
_symmetry.space_group_name_H-M   'P 1'
#
loop_
_entity.id
_entity.type
_entity.pdbx_description
1 polymer ?
#
loop_
_entity_poly.entity_id
_entity_poly.type
_entity_poly.pdbx_seq_one_letter_code
_entity_poly.pdbx_strand_id
1 'polypeptide(L)'
;MAILPSLYVFLFPTDNITAGNRLTKEIQRYHIMWYLISLDNPDVKYTLLTGHTYLIGRKNCDILIAGDAAVSRNHAEIKLVHKETDITNPEKLPTVGLTDLSKFGTSVNGDKIKNTELKDGDLVTFGNSSTFTLVYEPFIISSSCLDPPSKKKVKEWICILGGHMVNDWKKECSLLVMNNISVTIKVW
;
A
#
# COMPACT_ATOMS: atom_id res chain seq x y z
N MET A 1 -7.76 -28.48 -9.66
CA MET A 1 -6.72 -29.09 -8.80
C MET A 1 -5.38 -28.49 -9.22
N ALA A 2 -4.94 -27.45 -8.52
CA ALA A 2 -3.59 -26.88 -8.66
C ALA A 2 -3.13 -26.58 -7.23
N ILE A 3 -2.21 -27.40 -6.73
CA ILE A 3 -1.72 -27.36 -5.37
C ILE A 3 -0.58 -26.33 -5.36
N LEU A 4 -0.80 -25.19 -4.73
CA LEU A 4 0.22 -24.16 -4.52
C LEU A 4 1.20 -24.63 -3.43
N PRO A 5 2.53 -24.45 -3.59
CA PRO A 5 3.47 -24.68 -2.50
C PRO A 5 3.41 -23.51 -1.51
N SER A 6 3.22 -23.85 -0.24
CA SER A 6 3.11 -22.95 0.91
C SER A 6 4.39 -22.13 1.12
N LEU A 7 4.28 -20.82 0.91
CA LEU A 7 5.26 -19.83 1.37
C LEU A 7 4.88 -19.43 2.80
N TYR A 8 5.66 -19.84 3.79
CA TYR A 8 5.45 -19.44 5.19
C TYR A 8 6.10 -18.06 5.41
N VAL A 9 5.27 -17.05 5.72
CA VAL A 9 5.72 -15.75 6.21
C VAL A 9 5.45 -15.74 7.71
N PHE A 10 6.50 -15.71 8.52
CA PHE A 10 6.37 -15.60 9.98
C PHE A 10 6.36 -14.13 10.39
N LEU A 11 5.20 -13.64 10.80
CA LEU A 11 5.08 -12.50 11.71
C LEU A 11 5.12 -13.09 13.13
N PHE A 12 6.00 -12.60 14.01
CA PHE A 12 5.77 -12.76 15.45
C PHE A 12 4.45 -12.01 15.75
N PRO A 13 3.38 -12.67 16.26
CA PRO A 13 3.38 -13.30 17.56
C PRO A 13 2.74 -14.70 17.60
N THR A 14 2.82 -15.35 18.76
CA THR A 14 2.37 -16.70 19.10
C THR A 14 0.97 -17.07 18.58
N ASP A 15 0.85 -18.32 18.12
CA ASP A 15 -0.36 -19.16 17.95
C ASP A 15 -0.96 -19.36 16.53
N ASN A 16 -0.57 -20.52 15.97
CA ASN A 16 -1.30 -21.49 15.13
C ASN A 16 -2.05 -21.09 13.83
N ILE A 17 -1.34 -21.35 12.72
CA ILE A 17 -1.72 -22.17 11.54
C ILE A 17 -3.15 -22.03 10.99
N THR A 18 -3.37 -21.04 10.11
CA THR A 18 -4.29 -21.11 8.94
C THR A 18 -3.95 -20.02 7.90
N ALA A 19 -2.71 -20.00 7.41
CA ALA A 19 -2.04 -18.73 7.08
C ALA A 19 -2.17 -18.22 5.61
N GLY A 20 -2.48 -19.03 4.60
CA GLY A 20 -2.32 -18.61 3.18
C GLY A 20 -3.17 -17.42 2.70
N ASN A 21 -4.48 -17.41 2.99
CA ASN A 21 -5.39 -16.27 2.71
C ASN A 21 -5.53 -15.31 3.90
N ARG A 22 -5.00 -15.71 5.05
CA ARG A 22 -5.07 -14.97 6.31
C ARG A 22 -3.90 -14.01 6.43
N LEU A 23 -2.73 -14.37 5.88
CA LEU A 23 -1.51 -13.56 5.83
C LEU A 23 -1.66 -12.32 4.94
N THR A 24 -2.32 -12.38 3.78
CA THR A 24 -2.59 -11.15 3.01
C THR A 24 -3.48 -10.20 3.81
N LYS A 25 -4.48 -10.73 4.51
CA LYS A 25 -5.34 -9.95 5.42
C LYS A 25 -4.64 -9.49 6.69
N GLU A 26 -3.66 -10.24 7.23
CA GLU A 26 -2.89 -9.90 8.43
C GLU A 26 -1.72 -8.95 8.14
N ILE A 27 -1.03 -9.12 7.01
CA ILE A 27 -0.02 -8.19 6.51
C ILE A 27 -0.70 -6.85 6.15
N GLN A 28 -1.90 -6.89 5.55
CA GLN A 28 -2.74 -5.69 5.36
C GLN A 28 -3.19 -5.06 6.69
N ARG A 29 -3.19 -5.82 7.80
CA ARG A 29 -3.63 -5.32 9.11
C ARG A 29 -2.54 -4.54 9.84
N TYR A 30 -1.26 -4.67 9.44
CA TYR A 30 -0.15 -4.07 10.20
C TYR A 30 0.88 -3.27 9.39
N HIS A 31 0.92 -3.31 8.05
CA HIS A 31 1.88 -2.49 7.28
C HIS A 31 1.22 -1.90 6.01
N ILE A 32 0.92 -0.60 5.98
CA ILE A 32 0.12 0.01 4.90
C ILE A 32 0.88 1.12 4.16
N MET A 33 1.20 0.90 2.90
CA MET A 33 2.15 1.75 2.17
C MET A 33 1.62 3.10 1.69
N TRP A 34 0.47 3.18 1.03
CA TRP A 34 -0.17 4.46 0.76
C TRP A 34 -1.63 4.34 1.13
N TYR A 35 -2.16 5.32 1.84
CA TYR A 35 -3.59 5.35 2.14
C TYR A 35 -4.12 6.77 2.29
N LEU A 36 -5.43 6.90 2.08
CA LEU A 36 -6.16 8.12 2.37
C LEU A 36 -6.86 8.00 3.72
N ILE A 37 -6.75 9.03 4.56
CA ILE A 37 -7.55 9.20 5.78
C ILE A 37 -8.53 10.35 5.53
N SER A 38 -9.81 10.14 5.82
CA SER A 38 -10.80 11.24 5.81
C SER A 38 -10.57 12.17 7.00
N LEU A 39 -10.58 13.48 6.78
CA LEU A 39 -10.52 14.45 7.87
C LEU A 39 -11.82 14.48 8.68
N ASP A 40 -12.96 14.21 8.04
CA ASP A 40 -14.26 14.18 8.72
C ASP A 40 -14.44 12.91 9.56
N ASN A 41 -13.82 11.80 9.14
CA ASN A 41 -13.86 10.53 9.86
C ASN A 41 -12.49 9.82 9.81
N PRO A 42 -11.61 10.11 10.78
CA PRO A 42 -10.26 9.54 10.82
C PRO A 42 -10.20 8.01 10.95
N ASP A 43 -11.29 7.36 11.36
CA ASP A 43 -11.38 5.90 11.44
C ASP A 43 -11.50 5.24 10.05
N VAL A 44 -11.88 6.02 9.02
CA VAL A 44 -12.03 5.55 7.65
C VAL A 44 -10.71 5.73 6.89
N LYS A 45 -10.05 4.60 6.62
CA LYS A 45 -8.81 4.53 5.84
C LYS A 45 -9.02 3.77 4.53
N TYR A 46 -8.50 4.31 3.43
CA TYR A 46 -8.52 3.66 2.12
C TYR A 46 -7.09 3.34 1.66
N THR A 47 -6.73 2.06 1.68
CA THR A 47 -5.42 1.58 1.21
C THR A 47 -5.34 1.59 -0.32
N LEU A 48 -4.21 2.08 -0.84
CA LEU A 48 -3.88 2.15 -2.24
C LEU A 48 -2.80 1.10 -2.57
N LEU A 49 -3.08 0.28 -3.57
CA LEU A 49 -2.18 -0.75 -4.10
C LEU A 49 -1.66 -0.35 -5.47
N THR A 50 -0.44 -0.78 -5.79
CA THR A 50 0.18 -0.45 -7.06
C THR A 50 -0.45 -1.27 -8.18
N GLY A 51 -0.50 -0.69 -9.38
CA GLY A 51 -1.12 -1.34 -10.53
C GLY A 51 -2.65 -1.32 -10.54
N HIS A 52 -3.29 -0.75 -9.51
CA HIS A 52 -4.72 -0.49 -9.47
C HIS A 52 -5.01 1.00 -9.72
N THR A 53 -6.04 1.28 -10.52
CA THR A 53 -6.60 2.63 -10.66
C THR A 53 -7.87 2.69 -9.84
N TYR A 54 -7.87 3.53 -8.81
CA TYR A 54 -8.99 3.74 -7.90
C TYR A 54 -9.88 4.85 -8.41
N LEU A 55 -11.12 4.53 -8.72
CA LEU A 55 -12.15 5.52 -8.99
C LEU A 55 -12.73 6.04 -7.67
N ILE A 56 -12.76 7.36 -7.52
CA ILE A 56 -13.35 8.05 -6.37
C ILE A 56 -14.62 8.74 -6.80
N GLY A 57 -15.65 8.67 -5.97
CA GLY A 57 -16.85 9.45 -6.17
C GLY A 57 -17.98 9.09 -5.24
N ARG A 58 -19.19 9.58 -5.54
CA ARG A 58 -20.34 9.40 -4.63
C ARG A 58 -21.17 8.14 -4.86
N LYS A 59 -20.96 7.41 -5.98
CA LYS A 59 -21.69 6.17 -6.34
C LYS A 59 -20.87 5.34 -7.33
N ASN A 60 -20.99 4.00 -7.27
CA ASN A 60 -20.42 3.04 -8.24
C ASN A 60 -18.91 3.24 -8.50
N CYS A 61 -18.12 3.31 -7.42
CA CYS A 61 -16.69 3.60 -7.46
C CYS A 61 -15.96 2.81 -6.37
N ASP A 62 -14.63 2.76 -6.42
CA ASP A 62 -13.80 2.00 -5.47
C ASP A 62 -13.72 2.70 -4.11
N ILE A 63 -13.62 4.03 -4.12
CA ILE A 63 -13.59 4.87 -2.92
C ILE A 63 -14.86 5.72 -2.89
N LEU A 64 -15.79 5.30 -2.04
CA LEU A 64 -17.12 5.90 -1.92
C LEU A 64 -17.12 7.08 -0.94
N ILE A 65 -17.39 8.26 -1.45
CA ILE A 65 -17.64 9.48 -0.67
C ILE A 65 -19.15 9.76 -0.70
N ALA A 66 -19.88 9.18 0.25
CA ALA A 66 -21.33 9.32 0.32
C ALA A 66 -21.75 10.66 0.95
N GLY A 67 -22.93 11.17 0.57
CA GLY A 67 -23.55 12.33 1.22
C GLY A 67 -23.12 13.70 0.69
N ASP A 68 -22.03 13.81 -0.08
CA ASP A 68 -21.60 15.07 -0.67
C ASP A 68 -22.17 15.27 -2.09
N ALA A 69 -23.02 16.29 -2.26
CA ALA A 69 -23.64 16.61 -3.54
C ALA A 69 -22.67 17.24 -4.55
N ALA A 70 -21.60 17.87 -4.08
CA ALA A 70 -20.53 18.44 -4.91
C ALA A 70 -19.59 17.35 -5.43
N VAL A 71 -19.56 16.17 -4.80
CA VAL A 71 -18.81 15.03 -5.31
C VAL A 71 -19.55 14.39 -6.50
N SER A 72 -18.89 14.34 -7.65
CA SER A 72 -19.40 13.66 -8.85
C SER A 72 -19.46 12.14 -8.67
N ARG A 73 -20.26 11.43 -9.48
CA ARG A 73 -20.34 9.96 -9.42
C ARG A 73 -18.97 9.31 -9.71
N ASN A 74 -18.31 9.82 -10.75
CA ASN A 74 -16.93 9.53 -11.10
C ASN A 74 -16.19 10.85 -10.95
N HIS A 75 -15.62 11.10 -9.77
CA HIS A 75 -15.05 12.39 -9.40
C HIS A 75 -13.59 12.49 -9.79
N ALA A 76 -12.79 11.51 -9.41
CA ALA A 76 -11.36 11.51 -9.65
C ALA A 76 -10.87 10.08 -9.78
N GLU A 77 -9.69 9.94 -10.36
CA GLU A 77 -8.96 8.68 -10.42
C GLU A 77 -7.63 8.84 -9.71
N ILE A 78 -7.30 7.89 -8.83
CA ILE A 78 -5.98 7.77 -8.23
C ILE A 78 -5.29 6.53 -8.78
N LYS A 79 -4.05 6.67 -9.20
CA LYS A 79 -3.24 5.57 -9.72
C LYS A 79 -1.91 5.51 -8.97
N LEU A 80 -1.63 4.36 -8.38
CA LEU A 80 -0.36 4.11 -7.72
C LEU A 80 0.57 3.30 -8.63
N VAL A 81 1.79 3.79 -8.83
CA VAL A 81 2.80 3.13 -9.67
C VAL A 81 4.08 2.92 -8.87
N HIS A 82 4.54 1.67 -8.83
CA HIS A 82 5.86 1.31 -8.31
C HIS A 82 6.55 0.40 -9.32
N LYS A 83 7.80 0.71 -9.67
CA LYS A 83 8.56 -0.07 -10.66
C LYS A 83 9.30 -1.20 -9.95
N GLU A 84 9.28 -2.39 -10.52
CA GLU A 84 10.05 -3.53 -9.99
C GLU A 84 11.55 -3.24 -9.87
N THR A 85 12.08 -2.36 -10.73
CA THR A 85 13.49 -1.91 -10.69
C THR A 85 13.82 -1.08 -9.46
N ASP A 86 12.82 -0.46 -8.83
CA ASP A 86 12.99 0.45 -7.71
C ASP A 86 12.77 -0.26 -6.36
N ILE A 87 12.27 -1.50 -6.36
CA ILE A 87 11.94 -2.28 -5.16
C ILE A 87 13.14 -2.47 -4.21
N THR A 88 14.37 -2.46 -4.71
CA THR A 88 15.57 -2.64 -3.89
C THR A 88 16.11 -1.33 -3.32
N ASN A 89 15.53 -0.18 -3.69
CA ASN A 89 15.94 1.13 -3.22
C ASN A 89 14.79 1.84 -2.48
N PRO A 90 14.77 1.79 -1.12
CA PRO A 90 13.77 2.47 -0.30
C PRO A 90 13.64 3.99 -0.52
N GLU A 91 14.64 4.66 -1.10
CA GLU A 91 14.55 6.09 -1.41
C GLU A 91 13.64 6.38 -2.61
N LYS A 92 13.37 5.37 -3.44
CA LYS A 92 12.49 5.48 -4.60
C LYS A 92 11.08 5.04 -4.24
N LEU A 93 10.31 5.99 -3.74
CA LEU A 93 8.93 5.77 -3.31
C LEU A 93 8.01 5.48 -4.51
N PRO A 94 6.92 4.72 -4.32
CA PRO A 94 5.83 4.65 -5.29
C PRO A 94 5.24 6.04 -5.59
N THR A 95 4.90 6.29 -6.84
CA THR A 95 4.28 7.56 -7.28
C THR A 95 2.76 7.42 -7.24
N VAL A 96 2.10 8.40 -6.62
CA VAL A 96 0.63 8.48 -6.52
C VAL A 96 0.14 9.56 -7.48
N GLY A 97 -0.44 9.17 -8.61
CA GLY A 97 -1.06 10.11 -9.55
C GLY A 97 -2.53 10.35 -9.21
N LEU A 98 -2.99 11.60 -9.31
CA LEU A 98 -4.37 12.02 -9.12
C LEU A 98 -4.86 12.77 -10.36
N THR A 99 -5.98 12.33 -10.93
CA THR A 99 -6.64 12.97 -12.08
C THR A 99 -8.07 13.36 -11.72
N ASP A 100 -8.42 14.64 -11.91
CA ASP A 100 -9.78 15.14 -11.72
C ASP A 100 -10.64 14.87 -12.96
N LEU A 101 -11.82 14.30 -12.74
CA LEU A 101 -12.85 14.03 -13.75
C LEU A 101 -14.17 14.76 -13.43
N SER A 102 -14.18 15.58 -12.38
CA SER A 102 -15.40 16.05 -11.76
C SER A 102 -15.94 17.33 -12.39
N LYS A 103 -17.18 17.68 -12.01
CA LYS A 103 -17.80 18.96 -12.38
C LYS A 103 -17.32 20.14 -11.52
N PHE A 104 -17.07 19.91 -10.22
CA PHE A 104 -16.76 20.97 -9.27
C PHE A 104 -15.24 21.15 -9.02
N GLY A 105 -14.45 20.21 -9.53
CA GLY A 105 -13.01 20.15 -9.42
C GLY A 105 -12.55 19.36 -8.20
N THR A 106 -11.28 18.99 -8.24
CA THR A 106 -10.51 18.45 -7.13
C THR A 106 -9.42 19.45 -6.78
N SER A 107 -9.12 19.64 -5.50
CA SER A 107 -7.99 20.47 -5.06
C SER A 107 -6.98 19.69 -4.22
N VAL A 108 -5.73 20.11 -4.30
CA VAL A 108 -4.62 19.58 -3.49
C VAL A 108 -3.98 20.74 -2.76
N ASN A 109 -3.91 20.67 -1.44
CA ASN A 109 -3.41 21.74 -0.56
C ASN A 109 -4.07 23.12 -0.81
N GLY A 110 -5.32 23.11 -1.28
CA GLY A 110 -6.10 24.32 -1.59
C GLY A 110 -6.08 24.71 -3.08
N ASP A 111 -5.15 24.21 -3.88
CA ASP A 111 -5.04 24.54 -5.29
C ASP A 111 -5.86 23.58 -6.16
N LYS A 112 -6.68 24.10 -7.08
CA LYS A 112 -7.43 23.26 -8.02
C LYS A 112 -6.49 22.60 -9.03
N ILE A 113 -6.63 21.29 -9.18
CA ILE A 113 -5.81 20.51 -10.10
C ILE A 113 -6.66 19.87 -11.19
N LYS A 114 -6.00 19.52 -12.30
CA LYS A 114 -6.58 18.62 -13.31
C LYS A 114 -5.90 17.25 -13.30
N ASN A 115 -4.57 17.25 -13.21
CA ASN A 115 -3.75 16.07 -13.05
C ASN A 115 -2.50 16.48 -12.26
N THR A 116 -2.15 15.72 -11.22
CA THR A 116 -0.96 15.98 -10.41
C THR A 116 -0.43 14.69 -9.81
N GLU A 117 0.85 14.70 -9.43
CA GLU A 117 1.41 13.69 -8.54
C GLU A 117 1.27 14.19 -7.09
N LEU A 118 0.81 13.31 -6.22
CA LEU A 118 0.66 13.57 -4.79
C LEU A 118 1.91 13.14 -4.02
N LYS A 119 2.10 13.79 -2.88
CA LYS A 119 3.17 13.52 -1.91
C LYS A 119 2.56 13.16 -0.55
N ASP A 120 3.40 12.57 0.28
CA ASP A 120 3.05 12.30 1.68
C ASP A 120 2.66 13.60 2.38
N GLY A 121 1.55 13.56 3.13
CA GLY A 121 0.97 14.69 3.83
C GLY A 121 0.07 15.60 2.99
N ASP A 122 -0.08 15.37 1.68
CA ASP A 122 -0.95 16.20 0.84
C ASP A 122 -2.42 16.09 1.26
N LEU A 123 -3.09 17.25 1.31
CA LEU A 123 -4.51 17.38 1.56
C LEU A 123 -5.28 17.40 0.24
N VAL A 124 -6.05 16.36 -0.03
CA VAL A 124 -6.87 16.24 -1.24
C VAL A 124 -8.32 16.52 -0.90
N THR A 125 -8.93 17.52 -1.53
CA THR A 125 -10.35 17.84 -1.37
C THR A 125 -11.10 17.50 -2.66
N PHE A 126 -12.09 16.63 -2.56
CA PHE A 126 -12.98 16.29 -3.65
C PHE A 126 -14.25 17.15 -3.58
N GLY A 127 -14.51 17.94 -4.62
CA GLY A 127 -15.63 18.88 -4.62
C GLY A 127 -15.33 20.08 -3.71
N ASN A 128 -16.18 20.32 -2.73
CA ASN A 128 -16.09 21.54 -1.89
C ASN A 128 -15.70 21.27 -0.43
N SER A 129 -15.99 20.09 0.09
CA SER A 129 -15.89 19.80 1.54
C SER A 129 -15.25 18.47 1.89
N SER A 130 -15.22 17.51 0.97
CA SER A 130 -14.74 16.16 1.27
C SER A 130 -13.22 16.09 1.22
N THR A 131 -12.55 16.31 2.36
CA THR A 131 -11.09 16.41 2.45
C THR A 131 -10.45 15.15 3.05
N PHE A 132 -9.35 14.73 2.44
CA PHE A 132 -8.57 13.55 2.81
C PHE A 132 -7.10 13.93 2.92
N THR A 133 -6.37 13.26 3.82
CA THR A 133 -4.90 13.32 3.86
C THR A 133 -4.34 12.08 3.22
N LEU A 134 -3.40 12.24 2.28
CA LEU A 134 -2.61 11.14 1.77
C LEU A 134 -1.43 10.88 2.72
N VAL A 135 -1.27 9.63 3.15
CA VAL A 135 -0.20 9.24 4.07
C VAL A 135 0.59 8.09 3.50
N TYR A 136 1.91 8.17 3.65
CA TYR A 136 2.87 7.14 3.36
C TYR A 136 3.41 6.51 4.65
N GLU A 137 3.30 5.18 4.81
CA GLU A 137 4.05 4.46 5.84
C GLU A 137 5.07 3.53 5.19
N PRO A 138 6.37 3.63 5.52
CA PRO A 138 7.40 2.78 4.94
C PRO A 138 7.16 1.28 5.21
N PHE A 139 7.20 0.48 4.15
CA PHE A 139 7.16 -0.98 4.22
C PHE A 139 8.42 -1.55 3.58
N ILE A 140 9.43 -1.76 4.42
CA ILE A 140 10.73 -2.27 4.01
C ILE A 140 10.91 -3.64 4.63
N ILE A 141 11.23 -4.63 3.80
CA ILE A 141 11.46 -6.00 4.25
C ILE A 141 12.89 -6.44 3.92
N SER A 142 13.39 -7.44 4.65
CA SER A 142 14.58 -8.19 4.27
C SER A 142 14.24 -9.66 4.10
N SER A 143 15.08 -10.42 3.42
CA SER A 143 14.93 -11.88 3.31
C SER A 143 16.22 -12.60 3.67
N SER A 144 16.08 -13.75 4.32
CA SER A 144 17.20 -14.66 4.59
C SER A 144 16.82 -16.10 4.25
N CYS A 145 17.77 -16.89 3.77
CA CYS A 145 17.59 -18.32 3.44
C CYS A 145 16.36 -18.61 2.54
N LEU A 146 16.02 -17.69 1.64
CA LEU A 146 14.89 -17.84 0.73
C LEU A 146 15.36 -18.40 -0.62
N ASP A 147 14.71 -19.44 -1.13
CA ASP A 147 15.04 -19.99 -2.44
C ASP A 147 14.72 -18.98 -3.57
N PRO A 148 15.41 -19.05 -4.74
CA PRO A 148 15.23 -18.05 -5.79
C PRO A 148 13.78 -17.92 -6.31
N PRO A 149 13.03 -19.01 -6.55
CA PRO A 149 11.60 -18.93 -6.88
C PRO A 149 10.76 -18.18 -5.84
N SER A 150 10.93 -18.50 -4.55
CA SER A 150 10.22 -17.82 -3.47
C SER A 150 10.61 -16.35 -3.36
N LYS A 151 11.90 -16.03 -3.55
CA LYS A 151 12.40 -14.65 -3.56
C LYS A 151 11.78 -13.82 -4.68
N LYS A 152 11.61 -14.41 -5.86
CA LYS A 152 10.92 -13.75 -6.97
C LYS A 152 9.48 -13.44 -6.61
N LYS A 153 8.72 -14.41 -6.08
CA LYS A 153 7.33 -14.20 -5.66
C LYS A 153 7.21 -13.12 -4.61
N VAL A 154 8.05 -13.15 -3.57
CA VAL A 154 8.05 -12.12 -2.52
C VAL A 154 8.28 -10.75 -3.12
N LYS A 155 9.24 -10.59 -4.05
CA LYS A 155 9.44 -9.31 -4.75
C LYS A 155 8.18 -8.85 -5.50
N GLU A 156 7.50 -9.73 -6.22
CA GLU A 156 6.26 -9.39 -6.93
C GLU A 156 5.19 -8.88 -5.94
N TRP A 157 4.97 -9.58 -4.82
CA TRP A 157 4.01 -9.14 -3.79
C TRP A 157 4.39 -7.82 -3.12
N ILE A 158 5.66 -7.66 -2.76
CA ILE A 158 6.17 -6.43 -2.16
C ILE A 158 6.02 -5.27 -3.16
N CYS A 159 6.28 -5.50 -4.45
CA CYS A 159 6.07 -4.50 -5.48
C CYS A 159 4.60 -4.08 -5.56
N ILE A 160 3.66 -5.03 -5.53
CA ILE A 160 2.21 -4.75 -5.56
C ILE A 160 1.80 -3.90 -4.36
N LEU A 161 2.33 -4.22 -3.18
CA LEU A 161 2.14 -3.42 -1.96
C LEU A 161 2.87 -2.07 -2.00
N GLY A 162 3.71 -1.84 -3.01
CA GLY A 162 4.57 -0.66 -3.19
C GLY A 162 5.85 -0.68 -2.37
N GLY A 163 6.08 -1.72 -1.56
CA GLY A 163 7.14 -1.80 -0.57
C GLY A 163 8.51 -2.05 -1.16
N HIS A 164 9.51 -2.15 -0.29
CA HIS A 164 10.89 -2.36 -0.67
C HIS A 164 11.47 -3.62 -0.05
N MET A 165 12.39 -4.24 -0.76
CA MET A 165 13.08 -5.45 -0.33
C MET A 165 14.60 -5.22 -0.35
N VAL A 166 15.20 -5.14 0.83
CA VAL A 166 16.64 -4.95 1.02
C VAL A 166 17.35 -6.27 1.32
N ASN A 167 18.64 -6.36 0.95
CA ASN A 167 19.41 -7.58 1.18
C ASN A 167 19.77 -7.76 2.65
N ASP A 168 20.16 -6.68 3.33
CA ASP A 168 20.60 -6.71 4.72
C ASP A 168 19.54 -6.10 5.63
N TRP A 169 19.38 -6.68 6.83
CA TRP A 169 18.49 -6.13 7.85
C TRP A 169 18.97 -4.75 8.30
N LYS A 170 18.06 -3.79 8.31
CA LYS A 170 18.28 -2.43 8.82
C LYS A 170 17.19 -2.07 9.83
N LYS A 171 17.37 -0.97 10.58
CA LYS A 171 16.41 -0.54 11.61
C LYS A 171 15.04 -0.18 11.03
N GLU A 172 15.02 0.22 9.77
CA GLU A 172 13.83 0.61 9.02
C GLU A 172 13.06 -0.61 8.47
N CYS A 173 13.62 -1.82 8.59
CA CYS A 173 12.93 -3.04 8.18
C CYS A 173 11.81 -3.40 9.16
N SER A 174 10.61 -3.61 8.63
CA SER A 174 9.44 -4.05 9.40
C SER A 174 9.27 -5.58 9.41
N LEU A 175 9.84 -6.29 8.43
CA LEU A 175 9.65 -7.73 8.27
C LEU A 175 10.90 -8.45 7.76
N LEU A 176 11.20 -9.61 8.36
CA LEU A 176 12.21 -10.55 7.87
C LEU A 176 11.51 -11.79 7.31
N VAL A 177 11.73 -12.10 6.03
CA VAL A 177 11.10 -13.23 5.35
C VAL A 177 12.09 -14.37 5.16
N MET A 178 11.75 -15.57 5.64
CA MET A 178 12.62 -16.76 5.58
C MET A 178 11.79 -18.01 5.31
N ASN A 179 12.36 -19.00 4.60
CA ASN A 179 11.69 -20.29 4.36
C ASN A 179 11.66 -21.19 5.60
N ASN A 180 12.72 -21.14 6.41
CA ASN A 180 12.86 -21.93 7.63
C ASN A 180 13.70 -21.14 8.64
N ILE A 181 13.43 -21.35 9.93
CA ILE A 181 14.22 -20.77 11.02
C ILE A 181 15.34 -21.75 11.36
N SER A 182 16.58 -21.40 11.02
CA SER A 182 17.77 -22.06 11.55
C SER A 182 18.40 -21.16 12.61
N VAL A 183 18.26 -21.53 13.89
CA VAL A 183 18.94 -20.80 14.98
C VAL A 183 20.37 -21.33 15.08
N THR A 184 21.34 -20.52 14.66
CA THR A 184 22.75 -20.81 14.91
C THR A 184 23.10 -20.21 16.26
N ILE A 185 23.20 -21.06 17.30
CA ILE A 185 23.67 -20.62 18.61
C ILE A 185 25.16 -20.31 18.47
N LYS A 186 25.55 -19.06 18.73
CA LYS A 186 26.95 -18.69 18.80
C LYS A 186 27.51 -19.21 20.12
N VAL A 187 28.20 -20.35 20.05
CA VAL A 187 28.96 -20.88 21.18
C VAL A 187 30.24 -20.03 21.25
N TRP A 188 30.39 -19.26 22.34
CA TRP A 188 31.62 -18.53 22.65
C TRP A 188 32.54 -19.41 23.48
#